data_AF-A0A948GN90-F1
#
_entry.id   AF-A0A948GN90-F1
#
_cell.length_a   1.000
_cell.length_b   1.000
_cell.length_c   1.000
_cell.angle_alpha   90.00
_cell.angle_beta   90.00
_cell.angle_gamma   90.00
#
_symmetry.space_group_name_H-M   'P 1'
#
loop_
_entity.id
_entity.type
_entity.pdbx_description
1 polymer ?
#
loop_
_entity_poly.entity_id
_entity_poly.type
_entity_poly.pdbx_seq_one_letter_code
_entity_poly.pdbx_strand_id
1 'polypeptide(L)' 'MRQLRTKGGSRRWRCIESIRATKRSVAERDAFGKQVTAMNSNKQSIIAKATQNPELHRAA' A
#
# COMPACT_ATOMS: atom_id res chain seq x y z
N MET A 1 8.62 -3.19 6.14
CA MET A 1 9.01 -1.76 5.99
C MET A 1 10.53 -1.67 6.15
N ARG A 2 11.21 -0.70 5.52
CA ARG A 2 12.66 -0.48 5.70
C ARG A 2 12.99 1.01 5.81
N GLN A 3 13.93 1.35 6.68
CA GLN A 3 14.45 2.71 6.82
C GLN A 3 15.54 2.97 5.77
N LEU A 4 15.40 4.07 5.03
CA LEU A 4 16.32 4.50 3.99
C LEU A 4 16.88 5.88 4.31
N ARG A 5 18.17 6.08 4.00
CA ARG A 5 18.81 7.39 4.10
C ARG A 5 18.63 8.13 2.78
N THR A 6 18.10 9.35 2.83
CA THR A 6 17.93 10.20 1.66
C THR A 6 19.22 10.94 1.32
N LYS A 7 19.32 11.51 0.11
CA LYS A 7 20.48 12.31 -0.32
C LYS A 7 20.74 13.52 0.60
N GLY A 8 19.70 14.07 1.22
CA GLY A 8 19.78 15.14 2.22
C GLY A 8 20.05 14.66 3.65
N GLY A 9 20.45 13.40 3.85
CA GLY A 9 20.81 12.85 5.16
C GLY A 9 19.63 12.41 6.05
N SER A 10 18.40 12.81 5.73
CA SER A 10 17.21 12.42 6.50
C SER A 10 16.87 10.94 6.32
N ARG A 11 16.34 10.31 7.39
CA ARG A 11 15.89 8.91 7.34
C ARG A 11 14.40 8.88 7.01
N ARG A 12 14.00 8.12 5.99
CA ARG A 12 12.60 7.89 5.61
C ARG A 12 12.27 6.42 5.64
N TRP A 13 11.10 6.08 6.19
CA TRP A 13 10.54 4.74 6.08
C TRP A 13 9.88 4.58 4.72
N ARG A 14 10.15 3.45 4.05
CA ARG A 14 9.44 3.05 2.84
C ARG A 14 9.02 1.58 2.91
N CYS A 15 7.93 1.25 2.23
CA CYS A 15 7.50 -0.14 2.08
C CYS A 15 8.48 -0.91 1.19
N ILE A 16 8.71 -2.17 1.50
CA ILE A 16 9.74 -3.00 0.84
C ILE A 16 9.43 -3.13 -0.66
N GLU A 17 8.16 -3.28 -1.01
CA GLU A 17 7.72 -3.36 -2.41
C GLU A 17 7.99 -2.08 -3.20
N SER A 18 7.78 -0.88 -2.63
CA SER A 18 8.13 0.37 -3.31
C SER A 18 9.64 0.48 -3.58
N ILE A 19 10.47 -0.03 -2.67
CA ILE A 19 11.93 -0.03 -2.78
C ILE A 19 12.37 -0.99 -3.89
N ARG A 20 11.72 -2.14 -4.00
CA ARG A 20 11.95 -3.09 -5.11
C ARG A 20 11.50 -2.51 -6.44
N ALA A 21 10.33 -1.87 -6.49
CA ALA A 21 9.79 -1.24 -7.70
C ALA A 21 10.66 -0.09 -8.22
N THR A 22 11.38 0.63 -7.34
CA THR A 22 12.35 1.64 -7.79
C THR A 22 13.57 1.08 -8.52
N LYS A 23 13.89 -0.21 -8.32
CA LYS A 23 14.98 -0.90 -9.04
C LYS A 23 14.54 -1.46 -10.39
N ARG A 24 13.24 -1.46 -10.67
CA ARG A 24 12.63 -1.95 -11.91
C ARG A 24 12.43 -0.81 -12.90
N SER A 25 12.12 -1.17 -14.14
CA SER A 25 11.81 -0.20 -15.19
C SER A 25 10.61 0.68 -14.80
N VAL A 26 10.49 1.87 -15.42
CA VAL A 26 9.39 2.81 -15.15
C VAL A 26 8.02 2.15 -15.42
N ALA A 27 7.93 1.36 -16.50
CA ALA A 27 6.71 0.63 -16.85
C ALA A 27 6.30 -0.38 -15.76
N GLU A 28 7.24 -1.16 -15.24
CA GLU A 28 6.96 -2.13 -14.16
C GLU A 28 6.58 -1.43 -12.85
N ARG A 29 7.16 -0.26 -12.58
CA ARG A 29 6.82 0.55 -11.39
C ARG A 29 5.40 1.08 -11.46
N ASP A 30 4.98 1.58 -12.63
CA ASP A 30 3.63 2.11 -12.82
C ASP A 30 2.58 0.99 -12.81
N ALA A 31 2.87 -0.15 -13.42
CA ALA A 31 2.02 -1.34 -13.35
C ALA A 31 1.81 -1.79 -11.90
N PHE A 32 2.89 -1.84 -11.12
CA PHE A 32 2.81 -2.15 -9.69
C PHE A 32 2.00 -1.10 -8.91
N GLY A 33 2.21 0.19 -9.20
CA GLY A 33 1.43 1.28 -8.60
C GLY A 33 -0.07 1.13 -8.85
N LYS A 34 -0.47 0.84 -10.09
CA LYS A 34 -1.86 0.58 -10.46
C LYS A 34 -2.44 -0.65 -9.74
N GLN A 35 -1.66 -1.74 -9.64
CA GLN A 35 -2.07 -2.95 -8.94
C GLN A 35 -2.32 -2.68 -7.45
N VAL A 36 -1.41 -1.96 -6.77
CA VAL A 36 -1.56 -1.61 -5.35
C VAL A 36 -2.77 -0.70 -5.13
N THR A 37 -2.99 0.29 -5.99
CA THR A 37 -4.17 1.16 -5.93
C THR A 37 -5.46 0.34 -6.07
N ALA A 38 -5.55 -0.55 -7.07
CA ALA A 38 -6.72 -1.42 -7.24
C ALA A 38 -6.97 -2.32 -6.03
N MET A 39 -5.92 -2.93 -5.47
CA MET A 39 -6.01 -3.74 -4.26
C MET A 39 -6.49 -2.92 -3.06
N ASN A 40 -5.95 -1.71 -2.87
CA ASN A 40 -6.32 -0.85 -1.76
C ASN A 40 -7.75 -0.35 -1.87
N SER A 41 -8.20 0.04 -3.08
CA SER A 41 -9.59 0.43 -3.32
C SER A 41 -10.56 -0.70 -3.01
N ASN A 42 -10.25 -1.93 -3.42
CA ASN A 42 -11.07 -3.09 -3.13
C ASN A 42 -11.14 -3.36 -1.62
N LYS A 43 -10.00 -3.32 -0.92
CA LYS A 43 -9.96 -3.44 0.55
C LYS A 43 -10.70 -2.31 1.26
N GLN A 44 -10.59 -1.08 0.76
CA GLN A 44 -11.32 0.07 1.28
C GLN A 44 -12.82 -0.11 1.13
N SER A 45 -13.30 -0.65 0.02
CA SER A 45 -14.72 -0.91 -0.17
C SER A 45 -15.26 -1.95 0.82
N ILE A 46 -14.45 -2.98 1.15
CA ILE A 46 -14.83 -4.00 2.13
C ILE A 46 -14.83 -3.42 3.53
N ILE A 47 -13.81 -2.66 3.91
CA ILE A 47 -13.74 -1.99 5.22
C ILE A 47 -14.87 -0.97 5.33
N ALA A 48 -15.12 -0.15 4.31
CA ALA A 48 -16.21 0.83 4.33
C ALA A 48 -17.58 0.16 4.52
N LYS A 49 -17.82 -0.97 3.85
CA LYS A 49 -19.04 -1.78 4.05
C LYS A 49 -19.12 -2.39 5.45
N ALA A 50 -18.00 -2.87 6.00
CA ALA A 50 -17.92 -3.41 7.35
C ALA A 50 -18.14 -2.32 8.43
N THR A 51 -17.62 -1.11 8.21
CA THR A 51 -17.84 0.04 9.11
C THR A 51 -19.29 0.53 9.05
N GLN A 52 -19.96 0.42 7.90
CA GLN A 52 -21.38 0.77 7.75
C GLN A 52 -22.33 -0.23 8.42
N ASN A 53 -21.90 -1.46 8.72
CA ASN A 53 -22.73 -2.45 9.41
C ASN A 53 -21.97 -3.08 10.60
N PRO A 54 -21.91 -2.37 11.75
CA PRO A 54 -21.16 -2.83 12.93
C PRO A 54 -21.74 -4.07 13.62
N GLU A 55 -22.98 -4.47 13.32
CA GLU A 55 -23.65 -5.61 13.95
C GLU A 55 -23.25 -6.97 13.37
N LEU A 56 -22.76 -7.02 12.11
CA LEU A 56 -22.34 -8.26 11.45
C LEU A 56 -21.03 -8.86 11.99
N HIS A 57 -20.19 -8.07 12.69
CA HIS A 57 -18.87 -8.50 13.17
C HIS A 57 -18.82 -8.94 14.64
N ARG A 58 -19.93 -8.86 15.38
CA ARG A 58 -19.99 -9.20 16.83
C ARG A 58 -20.36 -10.66 17.13
N ALA A 59 -20.67 -11.46 16.12
CA ALA A 59 -21.20 -12.81 16.27
C ALA A 59 -20.29 -13.93 15.71
N ALA A 60 -18.96 -13.75 15.77
CA ALA A 60 -17.98 -14.78 15.41
C ALA A 60 -17.00 -15.03 16.56
#